data_AF-A0AAD0EWC0-F1
#
_entry.id   AF-A0AAD0EWC0-F1
#
_cell.length_a   1.000
_cell.length_b   1.000
_cell.length_c   1.000
_cell.angle_alpha   90.00
_cell.angle_beta   90.00
_cell.angle_gamma   90.00
#
_symmetry.space_group_name_H-M   'P 1'
#
loop_
_entity.id
_entity.type
_entity.pdbx_description
1 polymer ?
#
loop_
_entity_poly.entity_id
_entity_poly.type
_entity_poly.pdbx_seq_one_letter_code
_entity_poly.pdbx_strand_id
1 'polypeptide(L)'
;MRTPAGYAKAAGQGNYFDKYTDGRRSLEPKTQTVKDLFERFGIAIPTVADWETLRDEILKDGIYNEYLQAVPPTGSISYINHSTSSIHPIASKIEIRKEGKVGRVYYPAPYMTNDNLEYFQDAYEIGWKKIVDTYAEATQHVDQGLSLTLFFPAGVTTRELNKAQIYAWRKGIKTLYYIRIRQQALEGTEVEGCVSCML
;
A
#
# COMPACT_ATOMS: atom_id res chain seq x y z
N MET A 1 11.12 -13.27 -8.87
CA MET A 1 11.46 -13.07 -7.44
C MET A 1 12.53 -14.07 -7.09
N ARG A 2 13.61 -13.71 -6.39
CA ARG A 2 14.42 -14.68 -5.65
C ARG A 2 14.63 -14.09 -4.25
N THR A 3 13.93 -14.62 -3.25
CA THR A 3 13.91 -14.11 -1.86
C THR A 3 15.25 -14.26 -1.15
N PRO A 4 15.57 -13.42 -0.13
CA PRO A 4 16.83 -13.44 0.64
C PRO A 4 17.37 -14.85 0.90
N ALA A 5 18.68 -15.06 0.74
CA ALA A 5 19.31 -16.38 0.76
C ALA A 5 19.05 -17.20 2.05
N GLY A 6 18.69 -16.54 3.16
CA GLY A 6 18.27 -17.18 4.41
C GLY A 6 16.82 -17.68 4.46
N TYR A 7 15.99 -17.33 3.47
CA TYR A 7 14.57 -17.71 3.39
C TYR A 7 14.32 -18.98 2.58
N ALA A 8 15.18 -19.29 1.61
CA ALA A 8 15.12 -20.54 0.85
C ALA A 8 15.81 -21.65 1.65
N LYS A 9 15.06 -22.67 2.04
CA LYS A 9 15.57 -23.86 2.72
C LYS A 9 15.06 -25.12 2.02
N ALA A 10 15.57 -26.28 2.38
CA ALA A 10 14.92 -27.53 1.98
C ALA A 10 13.45 -27.55 2.47
N ALA A 11 12.58 -28.25 1.75
CA ALA A 11 11.16 -28.33 2.08
C ALA A 11 10.93 -28.77 3.54
N GLY A 12 10.01 -28.12 4.25
CA GLY A 12 9.65 -28.47 5.63
C GLY A 12 10.57 -27.93 6.72
N GLN A 13 11.59 -27.13 6.40
CA GLN A 13 12.50 -26.51 7.39
C GLN A 13 12.09 -25.08 7.81
N GLY A 14 10.80 -24.74 7.69
CA GLY A 14 10.31 -23.37 7.92
C GLY A 14 10.83 -22.44 6.82
N ASN A 15 10.49 -22.77 5.58
CA ASN A 15 10.89 -22.07 4.37
C ASN A 15 9.84 -20.99 4.02
N TYR A 16 10.30 -19.84 3.53
CA TYR A 16 9.42 -18.81 2.95
C TYR A 16 8.49 -19.36 1.86
N PHE A 17 8.98 -20.31 1.06
CA PHE A 17 8.23 -20.95 -0.02
C PHE A 17 7.09 -21.85 0.49
N ASP A 18 7.14 -22.32 1.74
CA ASP A 18 6.15 -23.26 2.28
C ASP A 18 4.72 -22.71 2.12
N LYS A 19 4.52 -21.40 2.39
CA LYS A 19 3.21 -20.74 2.26
C LYS A 19 2.60 -20.77 0.85
N TYR A 20 3.39 -21.11 -0.17
CA TYR A 20 2.92 -21.28 -1.55
C TYR A 20 2.86 -22.75 -1.98
N THR A 21 3.57 -23.65 -1.31
CA THR A 21 3.73 -25.05 -1.74
C THR A 21 3.02 -26.06 -0.85
N ASP A 22 2.73 -25.72 0.41
CA ASP A 22 2.16 -26.65 1.39
C ASP A 22 0.63 -26.83 1.33
N GLY A 23 -0.03 -26.11 0.42
CA GLY A 23 -1.48 -26.20 0.21
C GLY A 23 -2.34 -25.55 1.30
N ARG A 24 -1.76 -24.92 2.34
CA ARG A 24 -2.53 -24.20 3.37
C ARG A 24 -3.23 -22.95 2.83
N ARG A 25 -2.75 -22.41 1.72
CA ARG A 25 -3.30 -21.24 1.03
C ARG A 25 -3.54 -21.58 -0.43
N SER A 26 -4.71 -21.20 -0.95
CA SER A 26 -4.94 -21.20 -2.40
C SER A 26 -4.14 -20.10 -3.07
N LEU A 27 -3.47 -20.44 -4.17
CA LEU A 27 -2.78 -19.50 -5.06
C LEU A 27 -3.76 -18.82 -6.04
N GLU A 28 -4.96 -19.37 -6.19
CA GLU A 28 -5.95 -18.81 -7.10
C GLU A 28 -6.64 -17.56 -6.53
N PRO A 29 -7.07 -16.63 -7.41
CA PRO A 29 -7.88 -15.50 -6.99
C PRO A 29 -9.20 -15.96 -6.38
N LYS A 30 -9.59 -15.34 -5.26
CA LYS A 30 -10.81 -15.70 -4.51
C LYS A 30 -12.11 -15.27 -5.20
N THR A 31 -12.06 -14.26 -6.07
CA THR A 31 -13.24 -13.68 -6.72
C THR A 31 -13.16 -13.81 -8.23
N GLN A 32 -14.31 -14.00 -8.88
CA GLN A 32 -14.39 -14.13 -10.33
C GLN A 32 -13.83 -12.88 -11.03
N THR A 33 -14.20 -11.69 -10.56
CA THR A 33 -13.69 -10.42 -11.10
C THR A 33 -12.17 -10.36 -11.13
N VAL A 34 -11.48 -10.87 -10.10
CA VAL A 34 -10.02 -10.88 -10.10
C VAL A 34 -9.48 -11.95 -11.05
N LYS A 35 -10.11 -13.13 -11.14
CA LYS A 35 -9.75 -14.15 -12.15
C LYS A 35 -9.83 -13.56 -13.57
N ASP A 36 -10.96 -12.92 -13.89
CA ASP A 36 -11.21 -12.30 -15.19
C ASP A 36 -10.17 -11.21 -15.51
N LEU A 37 -9.71 -10.45 -14.50
CA LEU A 37 -8.66 -9.44 -14.70
C LEU A 37 -7.33 -10.06 -15.11
N PHE A 38 -6.89 -11.12 -14.41
CA PHE A 38 -5.64 -11.81 -14.77
C PHE A 38 -5.73 -12.43 -16.17
N GLU A 39 -6.86 -13.05 -16.51
CA GLU A 39 -7.10 -13.64 -17.83
C GLU A 39 -7.13 -12.56 -18.93
N ARG A 40 -7.86 -11.47 -18.71
CA ARG A 40 -7.97 -10.34 -19.65
C ARG A 40 -6.61 -9.76 -20.02
N PHE A 41 -5.69 -9.68 -19.07
CA PHE A 41 -4.34 -9.15 -19.29
C PHE A 41 -3.31 -10.24 -19.63
N GLY A 42 -3.72 -11.50 -19.75
CA GLY A 42 -2.82 -12.61 -20.10
C GLY A 42 -1.74 -12.87 -19.04
N ILE A 43 -2.00 -12.53 -17.78
CA ILE A 43 -1.03 -12.68 -16.68
C ILE A 43 -1.26 -14.04 -16.02
N ALA A 44 -0.31 -14.95 -16.20
CA ALA A 44 -0.31 -16.24 -15.52
C ALA A 44 0.02 -16.08 -14.03
N ILE A 45 -0.78 -16.73 -13.18
CA ILE A 45 -0.52 -16.78 -11.74
C ILE A 45 0.42 -17.95 -11.45
N PRO A 46 1.55 -17.73 -10.74
CA PRO A 46 2.50 -18.79 -10.45
C PRO A 46 1.87 -19.98 -9.74
N THR A 47 2.15 -21.17 -10.24
CA THR A 47 1.71 -22.45 -9.69
C THR A 47 2.63 -22.93 -8.57
N VAL A 48 2.22 -23.97 -7.85
CA VAL A 48 3.07 -24.65 -6.86
C VAL A 48 4.38 -25.10 -7.49
N ALA A 49 4.33 -25.71 -8.69
CA ALA A 49 5.51 -26.19 -9.39
C ALA A 49 6.48 -25.05 -9.77
N ASP A 50 5.96 -23.88 -10.15
CA ASP A 50 6.78 -22.70 -10.42
C ASP A 50 7.54 -22.24 -9.17
N TRP A 51 6.86 -22.27 -8.00
CA TRP A 51 7.49 -21.93 -6.72
C TRP A 51 8.53 -22.95 -6.27
N GLU A 52 8.29 -24.24 -6.48
CA GLU A 52 9.25 -25.31 -6.17
C GLU A 52 10.50 -25.22 -7.06
N THR A 53 10.30 -25.01 -8.37
CA THR A 53 11.40 -24.80 -9.33
C THR A 53 12.24 -23.60 -8.92
N LEU A 54 11.58 -22.49 -8.59
CA LEU A 54 12.26 -21.27 -8.15
C LEU A 54 13.06 -21.47 -6.85
N ARG A 55 12.49 -22.20 -5.87
CA ARG A 55 13.20 -22.55 -4.63
C ARG A 55 14.48 -23.31 -4.94
N ASP A 56 14.40 -24.32 -5.80
CA ASP A 56 15.52 -25.20 -6.09
C ASP A 56 16.62 -24.46 -6.88
N GLU A 57 16.24 -23.56 -7.79
CA GLU A 57 17.18 -22.66 -8.45
C GLU A 57 17.90 -21.72 -7.47
N ILE A 58 17.20 -21.18 -6.47
CA ILE A 58 17.81 -20.32 -5.45
C ILE A 58 18.78 -21.11 -4.57
N LEU A 59 18.43 -22.34 -4.19
CA LEU A 59 19.31 -23.20 -3.40
C LEU A 59 20.59 -23.56 -4.18
N LYS A 60 20.49 -23.69 -5.50
CA LYS A 60 21.62 -24.02 -6.37
C LYS A 60 22.50 -22.81 -6.66
N ASP A 61 21.92 -21.70 -7.13
CA ASP A 61 22.67 -20.59 -7.71
C ASP A 61 22.73 -19.35 -6.79
N GLY A 62 21.95 -19.34 -5.72
CA GLY A 62 21.79 -18.19 -4.84
C GLY A 62 21.02 -17.02 -5.48
N ILE A 63 21.14 -15.86 -4.84
CA ILE A 63 20.54 -14.58 -5.25
C ILE A 63 21.58 -13.47 -5.07
N TYR A 64 21.46 -12.39 -5.84
CA TYR A 64 22.38 -11.26 -5.71
C TYR A 64 21.99 -10.28 -4.60
N ASN A 65 20.72 -9.89 -4.54
CA ASN A 65 20.22 -8.89 -3.58
C ASN A 65 19.62 -9.58 -2.36
N GLU A 66 20.07 -9.23 -1.16
CA GLU A 66 19.48 -9.73 0.07
C GLU A 66 18.02 -9.28 0.21
N TYR A 67 17.69 -8.03 -0.10
CA TYR A 67 16.31 -7.53 -0.04
C TYR A 67 15.85 -7.00 -1.39
N LEU A 68 14.57 -7.19 -1.73
CA LEU A 68 14.02 -6.88 -3.04
C LEU A 68 12.93 -5.81 -3.03
N GLN A 69 12.00 -5.88 -2.08
CA GLN A 69 10.80 -5.07 -2.07
C GLN A 69 10.69 -4.27 -0.78
N ALA A 70 10.46 -2.97 -0.96
CA ALA A 70 9.96 -2.05 0.04
C ALA A 70 8.92 -1.16 -0.63
N VAL A 71 7.84 -0.81 0.08
CA VAL A 71 6.77 0.04 -0.46
C VAL A 71 6.77 1.38 0.28
N PRO A 72 7.53 2.39 -0.21
CA PRO A 72 7.55 3.72 0.39
C PRO A 72 6.28 4.52 0.07
N PRO A 73 6.05 5.67 0.72
CA PRO A 73 5.12 6.65 0.18
C PRO A 73 5.70 7.23 -1.11
N THR A 74 4.85 7.46 -2.11
CA THR A 74 5.26 8.15 -3.34
C THR A 74 4.76 9.59 -3.29
N GLY A 75 5.68 10.51 -3.04
CA GLY A 75 5.40 11.96 -2.98
C GLY A 75 5.22 12.55 -4.39
N SER A 76 6.01 13.56 -4.74
CA SER A 76 5.88 14.30 -6.00
C SER A 76 5.99 13.43 -7.26
N ILE A 77 6.73 12.32 -7.19
CA ILE A 77 6.88 11.36 -8.30
C ILE A 77 5.54 10.74 -8.74
N SER A 78 4.57 10.60 -7.82
CA SER A 78 3.25 10.03 -8.15
C SER A 78 2.44 10.95 -9.08
N TYR A 79 2.61 12.26 -8.96
CA TYR A 79 1.98 13.23 -9.86
C TYR A 79 2.54 13.13 -11.28
N ILE A 80 3.86 12.95 -11.40
CA ILE A 80 4.52 12.79 -12.71
C ILE A 80 4.11 11.46 -13.34
N ASN A 81 4.07 10.39 -12.54
CA ASN A 81 3.69 9.06 -13.01
C ASN A 81 2.17 8.85 -13.18
N HIS A 82 1.37 9.89 -12.89
CA HIS A 82 -0.09 9.83 -12.88
C HIS A 82 -0.66 8.62 -12.11
N SER A 83 -0.17 8.42 -10.89
CA SER A 83 -0.62 7.37 -9.98
C SER A 83 -1.19 7.95 -8.68
N THR A 84 -1.95 7.15 -7.96
CA THR A 84 -2.24 7.42 -6.54
C THR A 84 -0.98 7.21 -5.70
N SER A 85 -0.95 7.73 -4.47
CA SER A 85 0.21 7.57 -3.59
C SER A 85 0.23 6.17 -2.97
N SER A 86 1.28 5.39 -3.24
CA SER A 86 1.45 4.05 -2.68
C SER A 86 0.22 3.13 -2.96
N ILE A 87 -0.03 2.17 -2.07
CA ILE A 87 -1.15 1.21 -2.15
C ILE A 87 -2.33 1.57 -1.22
N HIS A 88 -2.30 2.74 -0.57
CA HIS A 88 -3.42 3.22 0.25
C HIS A 88 -4.42 4.04 -0.60
N PRO A 89 -5.67 4.21 -0.13
CA PRO A 89 -6.66 5.02 -0.82
C PRO A 89 -6.23 6.48 -0.97
N ILE A 90 -6.79 7.18 -1.94
CA ILE A 90 -6.57 8.62 -2.13
C ILE A 90 -6.91 9.42 -0.86
N ALA A 91 -6.13 10.46 -0.56
CA ALA A 91 -6.44 11.35 0.56
C ALA A 91 -7.58 12.33 0.24
N SER A 92 -7.83 12.58 -1.05
CA SER A 92 -8.89 13.45 -1.57
C SER A 92 -9.07 13.19 -3.07
N LYS A 93 -10.29 13.36 -3.59
CA LYS A 93 -10.60 13.24 -5.03
C LYS A 93 -9.79 14.24 -5.88
N ILE A 94 -9.69 15.48 -5.42
CA ILE A 94 -8.81 16.53 -5.96
C ILE A 94 -7.85 16.93 -4.85
N GLU A 95 -6.57 16.56 -5.01
CA GLU A 95 -5.54 16.97 -4.06
C GLU A 95 -5.14 18.43 -4.29
N ILE A 96 -5.05 19.19 -3.21
CA ILE A 96 -4.66 20.61 -3.24
C ILE A 96 -3.27 20.73 -2.62
N ARG A 97 -2.32 21.24 -3.38
CA ARG A 97 -0.94 21.46 -2.94
C ARG A 97 -0.59 22.93 -2.98
N LYS A 98 0.10 23.41 -1.95
CA LYS A 98 0.70 24.75 -1.96
C LYS A 98 2.05 24.68 -2.66
N GLU A 99 2.15 25.24 -3.86
CA GLU A 99 3.41 25.27 -4.63
C GLU A 99 3.73 26.67 -5.17
N GLY A 100 4.92 27.14 -4.78
CA GLY A 100 5.57 28.33 -5.36
C GLY A 100 4.70 29.60 -5.38
N LYS A 101 4.92 30.43 -6.41
CA LYS A 101 4.23 31.71 -6.62
C LYS A 101 2.76 31.58 -7.04
N VAL A 102 2.34 30.39 -7.47
CA VAL A 102 0.98 30.09 -7.95
C VAL A 102 0.01 29.90 -6.77
N GLY A 103 0.54 29.66 -5.57
CA GLY A 103 -0.24 29.55 -4.34
C GLY A 103 -0.88 28.18 -4.16
N ARG A 104 -1.62 27.66 -5.14
CA ARG A 104 -2.25 26.33 -5.11
C ARG A 104 -2.23 25.62 -6.46
N VAL A 105 -1.97 24.32 -6.43
CA VAL A 105 -2.06 23.39 -7.57
C VAL A 105 -3.08 22.30 -7.23
N TYR A 106 -3.92 21.95 -8.21
CA TYR A 106 -4.98 20.97 -8.08
C TYR A 106 -4.64 19.72 -8.89
N TYR A 107 -4.69 18.55 -8.24
CA TYR A 107 -4.37 17.28 -8.86
C TYR A 107 -5.55 16.31 -8.74
N PRO A 108 -6.30 16.04 -9.84
CA PRO A 108 -7.35 15.04 -9.83
C PRO A 108 -6.77 13.63 -9.73
N ALA A 109 -7.45 12.74 -8.99
CA ALA A 109 -7.08 11.34 -8.93
C ALA A 109 -7.05 10.70 -10.34
N PRO A 110 -6.05 9.85 -10.64
CA PRO A 110 -5.94 9.20 -11.94
C PRO A 110 -7.19 8.38 -12.29
N TYR A 111 -7.60 8.43 -13.56
CA TYR A 111 -8.76 7.71 -14.12
C TYR A 111 -10.14 8.05 -13.50
N MET A 112 -10.20 9.07 -12.64
CA MET A 112 -11.45 9.56 -12.08
C MET A 112 -12.22 10.38 -13.12
N THR A 113 -13.48 10.04 -13.32
CA THR A 113 -14.45 10.76 -14.16
C THR A 113 -15.70 11.03 -13.34
N ASN A 114 -16.63 11.84 -13.89
CA ASN A 114 -17.89 12.11 -13.21
C ASN A 114 -18.78 10.86 -13.07
N ASP A 115 -18.58 9.86 -13.93
CA ASP A 115 -19.39 8.64 -13.98
C ASP A 115 -18.91 7.55 -13.03
N ASN A 116 -17.78 7.75 -12.35
CA ASN A 116 -17.15 6.72 -11.51
C ASN A 116 -16.67 7.24 -10.14
N LEU A 117 -17.16 8.41 -9.71
CA LEU A 117 -16.75 9.09 -8.47
C LEU A 117 -16.92 8.24 -7.21
N GLU A 118 -17.86 7.29 -7.22
CA GLU A 118 -18.14 6.37 -6.12
C GLU A 118 -16.97 5.44 -5.80
N TYR A 119 -16.08 5.16 -6.77
CA TYR A 119 -14.87 4.35 -6.53
C TYR A 119 -13.73 5.14 -5.87
N PHE A 120 -13.85 6.46 -5.81
CA PHE A 120 -12.83 7.38 -5.29
C PHE A 120 -13.22 7.92 -3.91
N GLN A 121 -13.63 7.02 -3.00
CA GLN A 121 -13.79 7.34 -1.59
C GLN A 121 -12.43 7.67 -0.97
N ASP A 122 -12.38 8.72 -0.14
CA ASP A 122 -11.12 9.13 0.47
C ASP A 122 -10.70 8.17 1.61
N ALA A 123 -9.42 8.23 2.00
CA ALA A 123 -8.86 7.36 3.02
C ALA A 123 -9.54 7.52 4.40
N TYR A 124 -10.17 8.67 4.68
CA TYR A 124 -10.94 8.89 5.90
C TYR A 124 -12.30 8.19 5.85
N GLU A 125 -12.95 8.20 4.68
CA GLU A 125 -14.21 7.48 4.42
C GLU A 125 -14.01 5.96 4.40
N ILE A 126 -12.94 5.48 3.75
CA ILE A 126 -12.58 4.06 3.72
C ILE A 126 -12.27 3.53 5.13
N GLY A 127 -11.59 4.34 5.94
CA GLY A 127 -11.27 4.05 7.33
C GLY A 127 -10.05 3.13 7.51
N TRP A 128 -9.37 3.31 8.65
CA TRP A 128 -8.09 2.66 8.96
C TRP A 128 -8.11 1.12 8.86
N LYS A 129 -9.25 0.47 9.17
CA LYS A 129 -9.34 -1.00 9.22
C LYS A 129 -9.13 -1.64 7.85
N LYS A 130 -9.82 -1.13 6.82
CA LYS A 130 -9.67 -1.61 5.44
C LYS A 130 -8.26 -1.37 4.91
N ILE A 131 -7.65 -0.22 5.27
CA ILE A 131 -6.25 0.08 4.90
C ILE A 131 -5.30 -0.93 5.52
N VAL A 132 -5.45 -1.24 6.82
CA VAL A 132 -4.65 -2.28 7.48
C VAL A 132 -4.83 -3.63 6.81
N ASP A 133 -6.08 -4.01 6.46
CA ASP A 133 -6.35 -5.28 5.80
C ASP A 133 -5.65 -5.39 4.42
N THR A 134 -5.69 -4.34 3.60
CA THR A 134 -4.96 -4.30 2.32
C THR A 134 -3.45 -4.45 2.51
N TYR A 135 -2.88 -3.71 3.47
CA TYR A 135 -1.45 -3.80 3.75
C TYR A 135 -1.05 -5.16 4.34
N ALA A 136 -1.94 -5.82 5.08
CA ALA A 136 -1.68 -7.15 5.62
C ALA A 136 -1.55 -8.19 4.50
N GLU A 137 -2.37 -8.12 3.45
CA GLU A 137 -2.24 -8.98 2.27
C GLU A 137 -0.90 -8.74 1.54
N ALA A 138 -0.50 -7.48 1.35
CA ALA A 138 0.78 -7.15 0.71
C ALA A 138 2.01 -7.54 1.57
N THR A 139 1.92 -7.40 2.90
CA THR A 139 2.99 -7.70 3.86
C THR A 139 3.44 -9.16 3.80
N GLN A 140 2.56 -10.08 3.37
CA GLN A 140 2.93 -11.47 3.19
C GLN A 140 3.98 -11.67 2.09
N HIS A 141 4.07 -10.75 1.13
CA HIS A 141 4.89 -10.89 -0.07
C HIS A 141 6.11 -9.97 -0.08
N VAL A 142 5.99 -8.78 0.52
CA VAL A 142 7.09 -7.80 0.67
C VAL A 142 8.07 -8.26 1.75
N ASP A 143 9.36 -8.35 1.42
CA ASP A 143 10.41 -8.81 2.34
C ASP A 143 10.82 -7.75 3.36
N GLN A 144 10.87 -6.47 2.98
CA GLN A 144 11.12 -5.35 3.91
C GLN A 144 9.81 -4.80 4.49
N GLY A 145 9.61 -3.48 4.49
CA GLY A 145 8.44 -2.82 5.05
C GLY A 145 7.58 -2.10 4.02
N LEU A 146 6.39 -1.70 4.46
CA LEU A 146 5.49 -0.83 3.72
C LEU A 146 5.16 0.38 4.59
N SER A 147 5.23 1.59 4.05
CA SER A 147 4.87 2.80 4.78
C SER A 147 3.35 2.92 4.91
N LEU A 148 2.81 2.38 6.00
CA LEU A 148 1.39 2.38 6.32
C LEU A 148 0.99 3.64 7.09
N THR A 149 0.20 4.50 6.44
CA THR A 149 -0.44 5.67 7.07
C THR A 149 -1.88 5.34 7.41
N LEU A 150 -2.31 5.64 8.64
CA LEU A 150 -3.70 5.51 9.07
C LEU A 150 -4.37 6.89 9.10
N PHE A 151 -5.58 6.95 8.56
CA PHE A 151 -6.34 8.19 8.41
C PHE A 151 -7.55 8.16 9.34
N PHE A 152 -7.72 9.24 10.11
CA PHE A 152 -8.79 9.37 11.09
C PHE A 152 -9.52 10.70 10.96
N PRO A 153 -10.83 10.75 11.24
CA PRO A 153 -11.57 12.00 11.31
C PRO A 153 -11.08 12.87 12.48
N ALA A 154 -11.44 14.16 12.43
CA ALA A 154 -11.26 15.06 13.57
C ALA A 154 -11.98 14.52 14.82
N GLY A 155 -11.41 14.76 16.00
CA GLY A 155 -12.01 14.34 17.28
C GLY A 155 -11.85 12.85 17.61
N VAL A 156 -11.06 12.08 16.85
CA VAL A 156 -10.72 10.70 17.21
C VAL A 156 -10.04 10.64 18.59
N THR A 157 -10.46 9.68 19.42
CA THR A 157 -9.85 9.49 20.74
C THR A 157 -8.55 8.69 20.65
N THR A 158 -7.64 8.90 21.60
CA THR A 158 -6.41 8.11 21.72
C THR A 158 -6.68 6.62 21.89
N ARG A 159 -7.82 6.25 22.49
CA ARG A 159 -8.26 4.86 22.62
C ARG A 159 -8.55 4.22 21.25
N GLU A 160 -9.20 4.95 20.34
CA GLU A 160 -9.44 4.47 18.98
C GLU A 160 -8.14 4.34 18.18
N LEU A 161 -7.19 5.27 18.35
CA LEU A 161 -5.86 5.15 17.75
C LEU A 161 -5.13 3.88 18.23
N ASN A 162 -5.18 3.61 19.54
CA ASN A 162 -4.55 2.43 20.12
C ASN A 162 -5.21 1.12 19.64
N LYS A 163 -6.54 1.09 19.48
CA LYS A 163 -7.24 -0.06 18.87
C LYS A 163 -6.72 -0.35 17.46
N ALA A 164 -6.51 0.69 16.65
CA ALA A 164 -5.99 0.53 15.30
C ALA A 164 -4.56 -0.03 15.27
N GLN A 165 -3.70 0.43 16.19
CA GLN A 165 -2.35 -0.09 16.35
C GLN A 165 -2.35 -1.56 16.78
N ILE A 166 -3.18 -1.93 17.77
CA ILE A 166 -3.33 -3.32 18.22
C ILE A 166 -3.85 -4.20 17.08
N TYR A 167 -4.81 -3.71 16.29
CA TYR A 167 -5.33 -4.44 15.14
C TYR A 167 -4.25 -4.66 14.08
N ALA A 168 -3.49 -3.62 13.71
CA ALA A 168 -2.36 -3.73 12.80
C ALA A 168 -1.33 -4.75 13.28
N TRP A 169 -0.96 -4.70 14.56
CA TRP A 169 -0.06 -5.68 15.17
C TRP A 169 -0.60 -7.11 15.05
N ARG A 170 -1.88 -7.34 15.42
CA ARG A 170 -2.52 -8.66 15.30
C ARG A 170 -2.61 -9.18 13.87
N LYS A 171 -2.69 -8.28 12.89
CA LYS A 171 -2.72 -8.62 11.45
C LYS A 171 -1.34 -8.86 10.85
N GLY A 172 -0.27 -8.74 11.62
CA GLY A 172 1.10 -9.01 11.17
C GLY A 172 1.75 -7.85 10.40
N ILE A 173 1.23 -6.63 10.55
CA ILE A 173 1.86 -5.42 9.99
C ILE A 173 3.24 -5.22 10.63
N LYS A 174 4.26 -5.02 9.78
CA LYS A 174 5.66 -4.84 10.22
C LYS A 174 5.91 -3.46 10.83
N THR A 175 5.35 -2.41 10.24
CA THR A 175 5.59 -1.01 10.66
C THR A 175 4.35 -0.14 10.45
N LEU A 176 4.24 0.92 11.25
CA LEU A 176 3.31 2.04 11.03
C LEU A 176 4.13 3.29 10.78
N TYR A 177 3.72 4.09 9.79
CA TYR A 177 4.44 5.30 9.40
C TYR A 177 3.87 6.54 10.09
N TYR A 178 2.62 6.91 9.77
CA TYR A 178 1.94 8.04 10.38
C TYR A 178 0.51 7.73 10.76
N ILE A 179 0.01 8.49 11.73
CA ILE A 179 -1.41 8.65 12.00
C ILE A 179 -1.78 10.06 11.58
N ARG A 180 -2.63 10.17 10.56
CA ARG A 180 -3.10 11.45 10.03
C ARG A 180 -4.52 11.70 10.50
N ILE A 181 -4.70 12.77 11.26
CA ILE A 181 -6.02 13.26 11.67
C ILE A 181 -6.47 14.29 10.64
N ARG A 182 -7.74 14.23 10.21
CA ARG A 182 -8.34 15.21 9.32
C ARG A 182 -8.31 16.56 10.01
N GLN A 183 -7.46 17.46 9.53
CA GLN A 183 -7.47 18.85 9.94
C GLN A 183 -8.50 19.56 9.07
N GLN A 184 -9.36 20.38 9.67
CA GLN A 184 -10.11 21.37 8.89
C GLN A 184 -9.10 22.28 8.19
N ALA A 185 -9.36 22.62 6.94
CA ALA A 185 -8.64 23.72 6.31
C ALA A 185 -8.81 24.92 7.22
N LEU A 186 -7.71 25.50 7.71
CA LEU A 186 -7.76 26.71 8.53
C LEU A 186 -8.57 27.77 7.76
N GLU A 187 -9.72 28.16 8.31
CA GLU A 187 -10.43 29.37 7.88
C GLU A 187 -9.42 30.53 7.92
N GLY A 188 -9.28 31.27 6.81
CA GLY A 188 -8.28 32.33 6.68
C GLY A 188 -6.96 31.94 5.97
N THR A 189 -6.88 30.76 5.34
CA THR A 189 -5.77 30.43 4.40
C THR A 189 -6.12 30.69 2.94
N GLU A 190 -7.26 31.33 2.68
CA GLU A 190 -7.48 32.08 1.44
C GLU A 190 -6.48 33.23 1.42
N VAL A 191 -5.84 33.46 0.27
CA VAL A 191 -4.74 34.41 0.16
C VAL A 191 -5.28 35.84 0.27
N GLU A 192 -5.50 36.31 1.49
CA GLU A 192 -5.52 37.74 1.80
C GLU A 192 -4.12 38.13 2.31
N GLY A 193 -3.28 38.51 1.35
CA GLY A 193 -2.11 39.38 1.49
C GLY A 193 -1.20 39.24 2.71
N CYS A 194 -0.16 38.40 2.63
CA CYS A 194 1.20 38.81 3.00
C CYS A 194 2.24 37.77 2.54
N VAL A 195 3.23 38.19 1.73
CA VAL A 195 4.21 37.33 1.06
C VAL A 195 5.51 37.14 1.87
N SER A 196 5.56 37.51 3.16
CA SER A 196 6.87 37.70 3.83
C SER A 196 7.15 36.81 5.05
N CYS A 197 6.22 36.03 5.59
CA CYS A 197 6.50 35.26 6.81
C CYS A 197 5.84 33.87 6.78
N MET A 198 6.53 32.89 6.20
CA MET A 198 6.30 31.47 6.49
C MET A 198 7.67 30.81 6.73
N LEU A 199 7.88 30.34 7.97
CA LEU A 199 8.96 29.41 8.36
C LEU A 199 8.58 27.98 7.94
#